data_AF-A0A357JEK0-F1
#
_entry.id   AF-A0A357JEK0-F1
#
_cell.length_a   1.000
_cell.length_b   1.000
_cell.length_c   1.000
_cell.angle_alpha   90.00
_cell.angle_beta   90.00
_cell.angle_gamma   90.00
#
_symmetry.space_group_name_H-M   'P 1'
#
loop_
_entity.id
_entity.type
_entity.pdbx_description
1 polymer ?
#
loop_
_entity_poly.entity_id
_entity_poly.type
_entity_poly.pdbx_seq_one_letter_code
_entity_poly.pdbx_strand_id
1 'polypeptide(L)'
;MNIMDVNYDNGNIKLSDDFSIKLSDDFINAHDTFYKQELEKTNNDIKNIMSEIEAYEEYQNNLKDKKIKINKNEILNDHNHYEYNKILLKRLNKKKEIYESVLNTNKHVLKLGIRPEDIVRLEDKTSKHHLSKSFTTSVIVSELLGHEYYVHFNMGDNELIAKTQGNDNIKIGDKIEFGLNLDFLHLFDEVSTKLIK
;
A
#
# COMPACT_ATOMS: atom_id res chain seq x y z
N MET A 1 8.32 5.89 -10.42
CA MET A 1 7.43 6.16 -9.27
C MET A 1 8.26 5.96 -8.03
N ASN A 2 8.31 6.95 -7.14
CA ASN A 2 8.86 6.76 -5.81
C ASN A 2 7.82 6.03 -4.97
N ILE A 3 8.20 4.93 -4.31
CA ILE A 3 7.33 4.18 -3.40
C ILE A 3 8.10 3.98 -2.10
N MET A 4 7.48 4.32 -0.98
CA MET A 4 8.10 4.15 0.33
C MET A 4 7.05 3.83 1.41
N ASP A 5 7.51 3.18 2.47
CA ASP A 5 6.67 2.91 3.64
C ASP A 5 6.54 4.19 4.47
N VAL A 6 5.31 4.48 4.90
CA VAL A 6 4.98 5.63 5.74
C VAL A 6 4.12 5.19 6.91
N ASN A 7 4.37 5.78 8.08
CA ASN A 7 3.54 5.53 9.25
C ASN A 7 2.29 6.41 9.18
N TYR A 8 1.12 5.80 9.12
CA TYR A 8 -0.16 6.47 9.21
C TYR A 8 -0.62 6.52 10.67
N ASP A 9 -1.05 7.69 11.13
CA ASP A 9 -1.66 7.92 12.44
C ASP A 9 -2.78 8.96 12.31
N ASN A 10 -4.03 8.48 12.31
CA ASN A 10 -5.23 9.33 12.32
C ASN A 10 -5.21 10.46 11.29
N GLY A 11 -4.93 10.12 10.03
CA GLY A 11 -4.89 11.07 8.92
C GLY A 11 -3.58 11.83 8.76
N ASN A 12 -2.58 11.57 9.60
CA ASN A 12 -1.23 12.08 9.40
C ASN A 12 -0.33 10.95 8.91
N ILE A 13 0.46 11.23 7.88
CA ILE A 13 1.51 10.31 7.42
C ILE A 13 2.87 10.88 7.76
N LYS A 14 3.75 10.05 8.32
CA LYS A 14 5.13 10.42 8.66
C LYS A 14 6.08 9.76 7.67
N LEU A 15 6.82 10.59 6.92
CA LEU A 15 7.75 10.17 5.87
C LEU A 15 9.20 10.10 6.39
N SER A 16 9.54 10.97 7.34
CA SER A 16 10.81 10.99 8.07
C SER A 16 10.59 11.59 9.46
N ASP A 17 11.63 11.62 10.30
CA ASP A 17 11.51 12.17 11.65
C ASP A 17 11.02 13.62 11.70
N ASP A 18 11.44 14.43 10.72
CA ASP A 18 11.13 15.85 10.67
C ASP A 18 10.08 16.21 9.61
N PHE A 19 9.52 15.22 8.91
CA PHE A 19 8.58 15.45 7.81
C PHE A 19 7.32 14.59 7.90
N SER A 20 6.19 15.27 8.11
CA SER A 20 4.85 14.69 8.14
C SER A 20 3.88 15.49 7.28
N ILE A 21 2.88 14.81 6.72
CA ILE A 21 1.81 15.41 5.93
C ILE A 21 0.49 15.09 6.61
N LYS A 22 -0.31 16.13 6.85
CA LYS A 22 -1.72 15.97 7.21
C LYS A 22 -2.51 15.74 5.94
N LEU A 23 -3.16 14.59 5.83
CA LEU A 23 -4.01 14.24 4.69
C LEU A 23 -5.32 15.03 4.73
N SER A 24 -5.92 15.21 3.56
CA SER A 24 -7.26 15.81 3.45
C SER A 24 -8.35 14.84 3.93
N ASP A 25 -9.52 15.39 4.26
CA ASP A 25 -10.68 14.59 4.68
C ASP A 25 -11.05 13.53 3.62
N ASP A 26 -10.90 13.85 2.33
CA ASP A 26 -11.14 12.89 1.24
C ASP A 26 -10.19 11.70 1.25
N PHE A 27 -8.93 11.89 1.64
CA PHE A 27 -7.98 10.78 1.82
C PHE A 27 -8.33 9.93 3.03
N ILE A 28 -8.69 10.57 4.15
CA ILE A 28 -9.08 9.87 5.38
C ILE A 28 -10.35 9.05 5.15
N ASN A 29 -11.36 9.65 4.50
CA ASN A 29 -12.61 8.95 4.16
C ASN A 29 -12.39 7.78 3.19
N ALA A 30 -11.52 7.94 2.19
CA ALA A 30 -11.18 6.87 1.27
C ALA A 30 -10.47 5.71 1.98
N HIS A 31 -9.51 6.02 2.86
CA HIS A 31 -8.83 5.06 3.71
C HIS A 31 -9.80 4.25 4.56
N ASP A 32 -10.66 4.92 5.33
CA ASP A 32 -11.60 4.25 6.23
C ASP A 32 -12.61 3.39 5.47
N THR A 33 -13.05 3.87 4.31
CA THR A 33 -13.94 3.13 3.43
C THR A 33 -13.26 1.89 2.88
N PHE A 34 -12.01 2.02 2.42
CA PHE A 34 -11.22 0.92 1.88
C PHE A 34 -11.05 -0.21 2.91
N TYR A 35 -10.61 0.10 4.13
CA TYR A 35 -10.37 -0.94 5.14
C TYR A 35 -11.66 -1.62 5.62
N LYS A 36 -12.78 -0.89 5.70
CA LYS A 36 -14.10 -1.49 6.00
C LYS A 36 -14.51 -2.48 4.90
N GLN A 37 -14.38 -2.08 3.63
CA GLN A 37 -14.73 -2.94 2.49
C GLN A 37 -13.82 -4.16 2.38
N GLU A 38 -12.50 -3.99 2.56
CA GLU A 38 -11.56 -5.11 2.51
C GLU A 38 -11.75 -6.08 3.69
N LEU A 39 -12.12 -5.59 4.88
CA LEU A 39 -12.47 -6.46 6.01
C LEU A 39 -13.76 -7.25 5.72
N GLU A 40 -14.80 -6.60 5.21
CA GLU A 40 -16.05 -7.26 4.83
C GLU A 40 -15.80 -8.36 3.78
N LYS A 41 -15.06 -8.03 2.72
CA LYS A 41 -14.65 -8.99 1.70
C LYS A 41 -13.88 -10.16 2.29
N THR A 42 -12.89 -9.88 3.13
CA THR A 42 -12.07 -10.91 3.77
C THR A 42 -12.92 -11.84 4.66
N ASN A 43 -13.90 -11.30 5.40
CA ASN A 43 -14.84 -12.10 6.19
C ASN A 43 -15.72 -13.01 5.32
N ASN A 44 -16.20 -12.51 4.18
CA ASN A 44 -16.97 -13.32 3.23
C ASN A 44 -16.12 -14.44 2.61
N ASP A 45 -14.88 -14.14 2.23
CA ASP A 45 -13.93 -15.14 1.72
C ASP A 45 -13.64 -16.22 2.76
N ILE A 46 -13.43 -15.84 4.02
CA ILE A 46 -13.25 -16.78 5.15
C ILE A 46 -14.46 -17.70 5.28
N LYS A 47 -15.67 -17.13 5.31
CA LYS A 47 -16.91 -17.90 5.46
C LYS A 47 -17.07 -18.93 4.35
N ASN A 48 -16.81 -18.55 3.09
CA ASN A 48 -16.91 -19.45 1.96
C ASN A 48 -15.89 -20.60 2.06
N ILE A 49 -14.62 -20.28 2.32
CA ILE A 49 -13.56 -21.28 2.45
C ILE A 49 -13.81 -22.23 3.63
N MET A 50 -14.29 -21.72 4.76
CA MET A 50 -14.68 -22.56 5.91
C MET A 50 -15.79 -23.54 5.52
N SER A 51 -16.83 -23.09 4.82
CA SER A 51 -17.91 -23.97 4.39
C SER A 51 -17.45 -25.07 3.43
N GLU A 52 -16.48 -24.79 2.55
CA GLU A 52 -15.88 -25.81 1.67
C GLU A 52 -15.05 -26.85 2.45
N ILE A 53 -14.28 -26.40 3.44
CA ILE A 53 -13.50 -27.26 4.33
C ILE A 53 -14.43 -28.18 5.14
N GLU A 54 -15.48 -27.63 5.74
CA GLU A 54 -16.48 -28.38 6.51
C GLU A 54 -17.18 -29.44 5.65
N ALA A 55 -17.57 -29.08 4.42
CA ALA A 55 -18.20 -30.01 3.49
C ALA A 55 -17.27 -31.17 3.09
N TYR A 56 -15.97 -30.89 2.86
CA TYR A 56 -14.97 -31.93 2.62
C TYR A 56 -14.82 -32.87 3.82
N GLU A 57 -14.70 -32.32 5.04
CA GLU A 57 -14.54 -33.11 6.25
C GLU A 57 -15.76 -34.00 6.53
N GLU A 58 -16.98 -33.47 6.34
CA GLU A 58 -18.22 -34.22 6.42
C GLU A 58 -18.25 -35.38 5.41
N TYR A 59 -17.88 -35.11 4.14
CA TYR A 59 -17.81 -36.13 3.10
C TYR A 59 -16.83 -37.26 3.47
N GLN A 60 -15.62 -36.91 3.92
CA GLN A 60 -14.61 -37.89 4.32
C GLN A 60 -15.07 -38.73 5.53
N ASN A 61 -15.79 -38.13 6.48
CA ASN A 61 -16.36 -38.87 7.61
C ASN A 61 -17.47 -39.83 7.17
N ASN A 62 -18.37 -39.39 6.28
CA ASN A 62 -19.44 -40.23 5.75
C ASN A 62 -18.90 -41.41 4.90
N LEU A 63 -17.77 -41.23 4.19
CA LEU A 63 -17.06 -42.32 3.52
C LEU A 63 -16.48 -43.34 4.51
N LYS A 64 -15.84 -42.89 5.60
CA LYS A 64 -15.30 -43.77 6.65
C LYS A 64 -16.40 -44.59 7.31
N ASP A 65 -17.56 -43.98 7.54
CA ASP A 65 -18.75 -44.63 8.10
C ASP A 65 -19.48 -45.55 7.09
N LYS A 66 -18.99 -45.65 5.84
CA LYS A 66 -19.62 -46.37 4.72
C LYS A 66 -21.06 -45.93 4.42
N LYS A 67 -21.45 -44.71 4.83
CA LYS A 67 -22.77 -44.11 4.56
C LYS A 67 -22.95 -43.73 3.10
N ILE A 68 -21.85 -43.57 2.36
CA ILE A 68 -21.80 -43.19 0.94
C ILE A 68 -20.71 -43.98 0.22
N LYS A 69 -20.83 -44.11 -1.11
CA LYS A 69 -19.83 -44.76 -1.97
C LYS A 69 -18.90 -43.71 -2.59
N ILE A 70 -17.62 -44.06 -2.78
CA ILE A 70 -16.62 -43.18 -3.39
C ILE A 70 -17.03 -42.81 -4.82
N ASN A 71 -17.15 -41.51 -5.08
CA ASN A 71 -17.31 -40.94 -6.42
C ASN A 71 -16.03 -40.20 -6.80
N LYS A 72 -15.31 -40.67 -7.83
CA LYS A 72 -13.99 -40.12 -8.22
C LYS A 72 -14.07 -38.74 -8.90
N ASN A 73 -15.27 -38.25 -9.23
CA ASN A 73 -15.47 -37.04 -10.04
C ASN A 73 -16.01 -35.83 -9.25
N GLU A 74 -16.15 -35.91 -7.92
CA GLU A 74 -16.64 -34.78 -7.09
C GLU A 74 -15.49 -33.94 -6.53
N ILE A 75 -15.63 -32.61 -6.59
CA ILE A 75 -14.72 -31.63 -5.96
C ILE A 75 -14.52 -31.92 -4.47
N LEU A 76 -15.55 -32.49 -3.81
CA LEU A 76 -15.55 -32.90 -2.39
C LEU A 76 -14.55 -34.01 -2.04
N ASN A 77 -13.94 -34.68 -3.03
CA ASN A 77 -12.90 -35.69 -2.80
C ASN A 77 -11.50 -35.22 -3.24
N ASP A 78 -11.33 -33.94 -3.56
CA ASP A 78 -10.02 -33.36 -3.90
C ASP A 78 -9.27 -32.94 -2.63
N HIS A 79 -8.40 -33.84 -2.15
CA HIS A 79 -7.56 -33.57 -0.99
C HIS A 79 -6.60 -32.39 -1.20
N ASN A 80 -6.12 -32.16 -2.43
CA ASN A 80 -5.22 -31.04 -2.70
C ASN A 80 -5.94 -29.70 -2.57
N HIS A 81 -7.18 -29.61 -3.05
CA HIS A 81 -8.04 -28.44 -2.87
C HIS A 81 -8.31 -28.17 -1.38
N TYR A 82 -8.59 -29.21 -0.59
CA TYR A 82 -8.77 -29.09 0.87
C TYR A 82 -7.51 -28.57 1.57
N GLU A 83 -6.32 -29.13 1.28
CA GLU A 83 -5.06 -28.65 1.87
C GLU A 83 -4.75 -27.20 1.47
N TYR A 84 -5.01 -26.84 0.20
CA TYR A 84 -4.89 -25.47 -0.26
C TYR A 84 -5.83 -24.52 0.50
N ASN A 85 -7.11 -24.89 0.66
CA ASN A 85 -8.10 -24.10 1.37
C ASN A 85 -7.72 -23.87 2.83
N LYS A 86 -7.12 -24.85 3.52
CA LYS A 86 -6.60 -24.65 4.89
C LYS A 86 -5.47 -23.62 4.95
N ILE A 87 -4.55 -23.65 3.99
CA ILE A 87 -3.46 -22.65 3.90
C ILE A 87 -4.04 -21.27 3.60
N LEU A 88 -5.01 -21.19 2.68
CA LEU A 88 -5.67 -19.95 2.32
C LEU A 88 -6.45 -19.36 3.50
N LEU A 89 -7.21 -20.18 4.24
CA LEU A 89 -7.92 -19.77 5.46
C LEU A 89 -6.97 -19.15 6.49
N LYS A 90 -5.80 -19.76 6.71
CA LYS A 90 -4.77 -19.20 7.62
C LYS A 90 -4.30 -17.83 7.15
N ARG A 91 -4.08 -17.62 5.85
CA ARG A 91 -3.68 -16.33 5.28
C ARG A 91 -4.78 -15.29 5.43
N LEU A 92 -6.02 -15.66 5.16
CA LEU A 92 -7.18 -14.77 5.29
C LEU A 92 -7.42 -14.34 6.74
N ASN A 93 -7.28 -15.25 7.71
CA ASN A 93 -7.38 -14.91 9.13
C ASN A 93 -6.31 -13.90 9.55
N LYS A 94 -5.05 -14.09 9.13
CA LYS A 94 -4.00 -13.10 9.37
C LYS A 94 -4.33 -11.74 8.74
N LYS A 95 -4.84 -11.74 7.50
CA LYS A 95 -5.27 -10.52 6.80
C LYS A 95 -6.39 -9.81 7.57
N LYS A 96 -7.37 -10.57 8.06
CA LYS A 96 -8.47 -10.09 8.90
C LYS A 96 -7.97 -9.42 10.18
N GLU A 97 -7.09 -10.08 10.93
CA GLU A 97 -6.50 -9.55 12.17
C GLU A 97 -5.81 -8.20 11.94
N ILE A 98 -5.07 -8.06 10.84
CA ILE A 98 -4.43 -6.80 10.46
C ILE A 98 -5.49 -5.72 10.22
N TYR A 99 -6.51 -5.99 9.40
CA TYR A 99 -7.55 -4.99 9.09
C TYR A 99 -8.41 -4.61 10.29
N GLU A 100 -8.72 -5.54 11.18
CA GLU A 100 -9.37 -5.23 12.45
C GLU A 100 -8.49 -4.32 13.32
N SER A 101 -7.18 -4.59 13.39
CA SER A 101 -6.24 -3.72 14.11
C SER A 101 -6.17 -2.32 13.50
N VAL A 102 -6.14 -2.21 12.17
CA VAL A 102 -6.16 -0.91 11.46
C VAL A 102 -7.41 -0.12 11.83
N LEU A 103 -8.60 -0.73 11.75
CA LEU A 103 -9.87 -0.05 12.05
C LEU A 103 -10.02 0.31 13.53
N ASN A 104 -9.40 -0.45 14.44
CA ASN A 104 -9.47 -0.18 15.89
C ASN A 104 -8.50 0.90 16.35
N THR A 105 -7.27 0.88 15.82
CA THR A 105 -6.19 1.78 16.27
C THR A 105 -6.05 3.02 15.40
N ASN A 106 -6.46 2.90 14.13
CA ASN A 106 -6.22 3.87 13.07
C ASN A 106 -4.74 4.24 12.91
N LYS A 107 -3.87 3.27 13.20
CA LYS A 107 -2.40 3.38 13.14
C LYS A 107 -1.80 2.14 12.51
N HIS A 108 -1.06 2.33 11.42
CA HIS A 108 -0.39 1.25 10.70
C HIS A 108 0.55 1.81 9.63
N VAL A 109 1.19 0.91 8.88
CA VAL A 109 2.07 1.27 7.77
C VAL A 109 1.28 1.27 6.47
N LEU A 110 1.45 2.33 5.70
CA LEU A 110 0.97 2.44 4.33
C LEU A 110 2.15 2.54 3.36
N LYS A 111 1.92 2.23 2.09
CA LYS A 111 2.85 2.59 1.02
C LYS A 111 2.43 3.90 0.39
N LEU A 112 3.28 4.91 0.42
CA LEU A 112 3.09 6.16 -0.30
C LEU A 112 3.77 6.08 -1.65
N GLY A 113 3.04 6.43 -2.71
CA GLY A 113 3.54 6.61 -4.06
C GLY A 113 3.50 8.08 -4.48
N ILE A 114 4.59 8.58 -5.06
CA ILE A 114 4.61 9.87 -5.74
C ILE A 114 5.54 9.83 -6.96
N ARG A 115 5.13 10.43 -8.07
CA ARG A 115 5.97 10.43 -9.27
C ARG A 115 7.10 11.44 -9.13
N PRO A 116 8.25 11.22 -9.78
CA PRO A 116 9.36 12.17 -9.72
C PRO A 116 8.98 13.60 -10.12
N GLU A 117 8.12 13.77 -11.13
CA GLU A 117 7.63 15.06 -11.60
C GLU A 117 6.68 15.77 -10.61
N ASP A 118 6.09 15.03 -9.69
CA ASP A 118 5.20 15.54 -8.64
C ASP A 118 5.97 15.92 -7.37
N ILE A 119 7.29 15.71 -7.36
CA ILE A 119 8.21 16.29 -6.38
C ILE A 119 8.75 17.59 -6.97
N VAL A 120 8.11 18.69 -6.59
CA VAL A 120 8.30 19.99 -7.23
C VAL A 120 9.39 20.77 -6.51
N ARG A 121 10.43 21.17 -7.24
CA ARG A 121 11.40 22.15 -6.73
C ARG A 121 10.66 23.47 -6.48
N LEU A 122 10.89 24.09 -5.33
CA LEU A 122 10.09 25.24 -4.91
C LEU A 122 10.22 26.43 -5.89
N GLU A 123 11.38 26.60 -6.51
CA GLU A 123 11.64 27.61 -7.54
C GLU A 123 10.83 27.37 -8.83
N ASP A 124 10.51 26.10 -9.15
CA ASP A 124 9.70 25.70 -10.30
C ASP A 124 8.19 25.71 -9.98
N LYS A 125 7.79 26.10 -8.76
CA LYS A 125 6.39 26.06 -8.32
C LYS A 125 5.53 27.00 -9.16
N THR A 126 4.39 26.49 -9.61
CA THR A 126 3.33 27.29 -10.22
C THR A 126 2.12 27.41 -9.29
N SER A 127 1.20 28.33 -9.61
CA SER A 127 -0.07 28.48 -8.88
C SER A 127 -0.98 27.26 -8.96
N LYS A 128 -0.70 26.31 -9.87
CA LYS A 128 -1.46 25.06 -10.02
C LYS A 128 -1.05 23.98 -9.02
N HIS A 129 0.08 24.14 -8.33
CA HIS A 129 0.59 23.11 -7.43
C HIS A 129 0.05 23.28 -6.01
N HIS A 130 -0.66 22.28 -5.52
CA HIS A 130 -1.01 22.13 -4.12
C HIS A 130 0.09 21.36 -3.40
N LEU A 131 1.10 22.07 -2.92
CA LEU A 131 2.29 21.46 -2.32
C LEU A 131 2.14 21.23 -0.81
N SER A 132 2.81 20.19 -0.32
CA SER A 132 3.12 20.01 1.10
C SER A 132 3.96 21.19 1.65
N LYS A 133 4.23 21.17 2.96
CA LYS A 133 5.36 21.94 3.50
C LYS A 133 6.62 21.58 2.71
N SER A 134 7.46 22.57 2.46
CA SER A 134 8.75 22.33 1.81
C SER A 134 9.74 21.65 2.74
N PHE A 135 10.73 21.00 2.14
CA PHE A 135 11.86 20.39 2.83
C PHE A 135 13.13 20.59 2.01
N THR A 136 14.26 20.78 2.69
CA THR A 136 15.57 20.95 2.07
C THR A 136 16.35 19.65 2.15
N THR A 137 16.93 19.23 1.04
CA THR A 137 17.75 18.02 0.96
C THR A 137 19.03 18.28 0.16
N SER A 138 20.01 17.39 0.30
CA SER A 138 21.25 17.42 -0.51
C SER A 138 21.13 16.51 -1.71
N VAL A 139 21.57 16.99 -2.87
CA VAL A 139 21.69 16.18 -4.08
C VAL A 139 22.76 15.09 -3.88
N ILE A 140 22.37 13.84 -4.08
CA ILE A 140 23.26 12.66 -4.06
C ILE A 140 23.77 12.39 -5.47
N VAL A 141 22.86 12.38 -6.45
CA VAL A 141 23.14 12.24 -7.88
C VAL A 141 22.28 13.22 -8.66
N SER A 142 22.84 13.78 -9.73
CA SER A 142 22.15 14.65 -10.67
C SER A 142 22.38 14.11 -12.07
N GLU A 143 21.33 13.64 -12.73
CA GLU A 143 21.38 13.12 -14.10
C GLU A 143 20.71 14.11 -15.06
N LEU A 144 21.51 14.77 -15.92
CA LEU A 144 20.99 15.63 -16.97
C LEU A 144 20.53 14.80 -18.17
N LEU A 145 19.22 14.75 -18.40
CA LEU A 145 18.59 14.04 -19.51
C LEU A 145 17.95 15.05 -20.49
N GLY A 146 18.82 15.74 -21.23
CA GLY A 146 18.39 16.76 -22.20
C GLY A 146 18.01 18.07 -21.52
N HIS A 147 16.71 18.34 -21.35
CA HIS A 147 16.19 19.56 -20.74
C HIS A 147 15.66 19.36 -19.31
N GLU A 148 15.92 18.20 -18.74
CA GLU A 148 15.38 17.77 -17.45
C GLU A 148 16.50 17.16 -16.61
N TYR A 149 16.45 17.35 -15.29
CA TYR A 149 17.28 16.62 -14.34
C TYR A 149 16.47 15.57 -13.60
N TYR A 150 17.09 14.41 -13.39
CA TYR A 150 16.69 13.45 -12.37
C TYR A 150 17.62 13.62 -11.18
N VAL A 151 17.07 14.17 -10.09
CA VAL A 151 17.79 14.51 -8.88
C VAL A 151 17.49 13.44 -7.83
N HIS A 152 18.52 12.71 -7.43
CA HIS A 152 18.44 11.72 -6.36
C HIS A 152 18.76 12.39 -5.02
N PHE A 153 17.95 12.12 -4.01
CA PHE A 153 18.12 12.66 -2.66
C PHE A 153 17.50 11.73 -1.62
N ASN A 154 17.88 11.91 -0.36
CA ASN A 154 17.30 11.15 0.75
C ASN A 154 16.15 11.92 1.43
N MET A 155 15.11 11.17 1.79
CA MET A 155 14.04 11.57 2.70
C MET A 155 13.96 10.52 3.81
N GLY A 156 14.53 10.83 4.98
CA GLY A 156 14.77 9.82 6.01
C GLY A 156 15.70 8.73 5.47
N ASP A 157 15.30 7.47 5.62
CA ASP A 157 16.05 6.30 5.14
C ASP A 157 15.76 5.92 3.67
N ASN A 158 14.85 6.64 3.00
CA ASN A 158 14.45 6.36 1.63
C ASN A 158 15.19 7.26 0.64
N GLU A 159 15.74 6.67 -0.41
CA GLU A 159 16.24 7.41 -1.58
C GLU A 159 15.08 7.68 -2.55
N LEU A 160 14.87 8.96 -2.87
CA LEU A 160 13.83 9.44 -3.77
C LEU A 160 14.45 10.13 -4.98
N ILE A 161 13.69 10.15 -6.08
CA ILE A 161 14.08 10.83 -7.31
C ILE A 161 13.06 11.94 -7.60
N ALA A 162 13.52 13.18 -7.78
CA ALA A 162 12.71 14.27 -8.32
C ALA A 162 13.09 14.53 -9.77
N LYS A 163 12.10 14.86 -10.59
CA LYS A 163 12.29 15.31 -11.96
C LYS A 163 12.07 16.81 -12.03
N THR A 164 13.12 17.59 -12.33
CA THR A 164 13.11 19.07 -12.35
C THR A 164 13.63 19.61 -13.67
N GLN A 165 13.42 20.89 -13.94
CA GLN A 165 13.85 21.52 -15.20
C GLN A 165 15.37 21.66 -15.27
N GLY A 166 15.92 21.51 -16.48
CA GLY A 166 17.34 21.61 -16.80
C GLY A 166 17.93 23.02 -16.83
N ASN A 167 17.20 24.02 -16.31
CA ASN A 167 17.56 25.42 -16.48
C ASN A 167 18.78 25.83 -15.65
N ASP A 168 19.08 25.07 -14.58
CA ASP A 168 20.20 25.30 -13.68
C ASP A 168 21.22 24.16 -13.75
N ASN A 169 22.48 24.46 -13.44
CA ASN A 169 23.52 23.43 -13.34
C ASN A 169 23.51 22.79 -11.94
N ILE A 170 22.68 21.76 -11.74
CA ILE A 170 22.55 21.04 -10.47
C ILE A 170 23.72 20.07 -10.28
N LYS A 171 24.46 20.22 -9.18
CA LYS A 171 25.63 19.40 -8.84
C LYS A 171 25.39 18.56 -7.59
N ILE A 172 26.20 17.51 -7.45
CA ILE A 172 26.26 16.70 -6.23
C ILE A 172 26.61 17.60 -5.04
N GLY A 173 25.86 17.45 -3.95
CA GLY A 173 26.01 18.23 -2.71
C GLY A 173 25.17 19.50 -2.64
N ASP A 174 24.62 19.98 -3.76
CA ASP A 174 23.77 21.17 -3.76
C ASP A 174 22.56 20.97 -2.85
N LYS A 175 22.12 22.06 -2.21
CA LYS A 175 20.92 22.06 -1.37
C LYS A 175 19.73 22.52 -2.22
N ILE A 176 18.72 21.67 -2.33
CA ILE A 176 17.50 21.98 -3.07
C ILE A 176 16.32 21.87 -2.11
N GLU A 177 15.40 22.83 -2.24
CA GLU A 177 14.13 22.84 -1.53
C GLU A 177 13.02 22.28 -2.43
N PHE A 178 12.38 21.22 -1.96
CA PHE A 178 11.29 20.54 -2.66
C PHE A 178 9.99 20.61 -1.87
N GLY A 179 8.86 20.47 -2.56
CA GLY A 179 7.55 20.18 -1.98
C GLY A 179 6.86 19.05 -2.76
N LEU A 180 6.08 18.23 -2.07
CA LEU A 180 5.33 17.14 -2.69
C LEU A 180 3.98 17.66 -3.17
N ASN A 181 3.61 17.41 -4.42
CA ASN A 181 2.29 17.76 -4.93
C ASN A 181 1.23 16.79 -4.39
N LEU A 182 0.40 17.30 -3.48
CA LEU A 182 -0.57 16.52 -2.73
C LEU A 182 -1.71 15.98 -3.60
N ASP A 183 -1.99 16.65 -4.72
CA ASP A 183 -3.05 16.24 -5.65
C ASP A 183 -2.71 14.94 -6.41
N PHE A 184 -1.42 14.57 -6.48
CA PHE A 184 -0.91 13.37 -7.16
C PHE A 184 -0.25 12.37 -6.21
N LEU A 185 -0.46 12.54 -4.90
CA LEU A 185 -0.06 11.56 -3.90
C LEU A 185 -0.96 10.33 -4.02
N HIS A 186 -0.36 9.14 -3.92
CA HIS A 186 -1.09 7.88 -3.91
C HIS A 186 -0.78 7.11 -2.61
N LEU A 187 -1.77 6.48 -2.01
CA LEU A 187 -1.64 5.57 -0.87
C LEU A 187 -2.05 4.16 -1.28
N PHE A 188 -1.25 3.17 -0.90
CA PHE A 188 -1.51 1.76 -1.14
C PHE A 188 -1.51 0.99 0.17
N ASP A 189 -2.39 -0.01 0.25
CA ASP A 189 -2.44 -0.94 1.38
C ASP A 189 -1.21 -1.85 1.37
N GLU A 190 -0.56 -2.00 2.52
CA GLU A 190 0.63 -2.84 2.66
C GLU A 190 0.32 -4.32 2.40
N VAL A 191 -0.87 -4.78 2.81
CA VAL A 191 -1.22 -6.20 2.77
C VAL A 191 -1.67 -6.66 1.38
N SER A 192 -2.57 -5.91 0.75
CA SER A 192 -3.17 -6.26 -0.54
C SER A 192 -2.50 -5.58 -1.73
N THR A 193 -1.64 -4.59 -1.51
CA THR A 193 -0.99 -3.76 -2.54
C THR A 193 -1.96 -2.96 -3.41
N LYS A 194 -3.25 -2.92 -3.04
CA LYS A 194 -4.26 -2.15 -3.77
C LYS A 194 -4.12 -0.67 -3.47
N LEU A 195 -4.44 0.13 -4.48
CA LEU A 195 -4.59 1.58 -4.34
C LEU A 195 -5.77 1.89 -3.41
N ILE A 196 -5.53 2.77 -2.45
CA ILE A 196 -6.55 3.35 -1.57
C ILE A 196 -7.06 4.65 -2.19
N LYS A 197 -6.15 5.55 -2.55
CA LYS A 197 -6.43 6.81 -3.22
C LYS A 197 -5.17 7.33 -3.90
#